data_AF-A0ABD7L1R1-F1
#
_entry.id   AF-A0ABD7L1R1-F1
#
_cell.length_a   1.000
_cell.length_b   1.000
_cell.length_c   1.000
_cell.angle_alpha   90.00
_cell.angle_beta   90.00
_cell.angle_gamma   90.00
#
_symmetry.space_group_name_H-M   'P 1'
#
loop_
_entity.id
_entity.type
_entity.pdbx_description
1 polymer ?
#
loop_
_entity_poly.entity_id
_entity_poly.type
_entity_poly.pdbx_seq_one_letter_code
_entity_poly.pdbx_strand_id
1 'polypeptide(L)'
;MNVLQSLLIKLIGCKRMITLFEDTVEKNTKKFVFKVQQLSDGTYLVIQQSLRRFPDGKDVLQSEKKWQYATLKEMREGDFKSSRQGKLFLDDQFWIGKLA
;
A
#
# COMPACT_ATOMS: atom_id res chain seq x y z
N MET A 1 10.14 -25.04 27.10
CA MET A 1 9.82 -24.45 25.77
C MET A 1 11.09 -23.79 25.26
N ASN A 2 11.74 -24.36 24.24
CA ASN A 2 13.05 -23.88 23.78
C ASN A 2 12.91 -22.58 22.97
N VAL A 3 13.89 -21.67 23.08
CA VAL A 3 13.92 -20.38 22.36
C VAL A 3 13.70 -20.56 20.86
N LEU A 4 14.21 -21.65 20.27
CA LEU A 4 13.98 -22.03 18.88
C LEU A 4 12.50 -22.29 18.54
N GLN A 5 11.74 -22.95 19.41
CA GLN A 5 10.30 -23.18 19.18
C GLN A 5 9.51 -21.86 19.24
N SER A 6 9.87 -20.96 20.17
CA SER A 6 9.27 -19.62 20.24
C SER A 6 9.60 -18.77 19.00
N LEU A 7 10.83 -18.84 18.50
CA LEU A 7 11.24 -18.17 17.27
C LEU A 7 10.51 -18.75 16.04
N LEU A 8 10.40 -20.07 15.94
CA LEU A 8 9.68 -20.75 14.86
C LEU A 8 8.19 -20.36 14.85
N ILE A 9 7.52 -20.34 16.00
CA ILE A 9 6.11 -19.91 16.09
C ILE A 9 5.97 -18.43 15.67
N LYS A 10 6.91 -17.56 16.07
CA LYS A 10 6.93 -16.16 15.64
C LYS A 10 7.19 -16.01 14.14
N LEU A 11 8.09 -16.79 13.56
CA LEU A 11 8.44 -16.74 12.13
C LEU A 11 7.34 -17.34 11.25
N ILE A 12 6.69 -18.42 11.70
CA ILE A 12 5.54 -19.04 11.04
C ILE A 12 4.29 -18.14 11.15
N GLY A 13 4.15 -17.42 12.26
CA GLY A 13 3.09 -16.41 12.46
C GLY A 13 3.37 -15.05 11.83
N CYS A 14 4.59 -14.76 11.40
CA CYS A 14 4.96 -13.51 10.75
C CYS A 14 4.47 -13.55 9.29
N LYS A 15 3.22 -13.15 9.06
CA LYS A 15 2.75 -12.90 7.70
C LYS A 15 3.70 -11.89 7.07
N ARG A 16 4.14 -12.13 5.84
CA ARG A 16 4.97 -11.16 5.11
C ARG A 16 4.09 -9.98 4.73
N MET A 17 4.70 -8.79 4.67
CA MET A 17 4.08 -7.66 4.00
C MET A 17 3.87 -8.01 2.52
N ILE A 18 2.68 -7.70 1.99
CA ILE A 18 2.30 -7.99 0.61
C ILE A 18 1.82 -6.70 -0.03
N THR A 19 2.35 -6.36 -1.22
CA THR A 19 1.77 -5.29 -2.05
C THR A 19 0.53 -5.84 -2.75
N LEU A 20 -0.61 -5.22 -2.49
CA LEU A 20 -1.91 -5.59 -3.05
C LEU A 20 -2.19 -4.86 -4.36
N PHE A 21 -1.75 -3.61 -4.45
CA PHE A 21 -1.95 -2.76 -5.61
C PHE A 21 -0.83 -1.73 -5.69
N GLU A 22 -0.35 -1.45 -6.90
CA GLU A 22 0.59 -0.37 -7.16
C GLU A 22 0.25 0.27 -8.51
N ASP A 23 0.10 1.60 -8.51
CA ASP A 23 -0.03 2.39 -9.71
C ASP A 23 0.99 3.52 -9.70
N THR A 24 1.74 3.65 -10.80
CA THR A 24 2.73 4.70 -10.99
C THR A 24 2.40 5.49 -12.24
N VAL A 25 2.13 6.78 -12.06
CA VAL A 25 1.87 7.71 -13.16
C VAL A 25 3.02 8.67 -13.30
N GLU A 26 3.62 8.67 -14.48
CA GLU A 26 4.73 9.54 -14.83
C GLU A 26 4.26 10.67 -15.73
N LYS A 27 4.73 11.88 -15.43
CA LYS A 27 4.58 13.09 -16.24
C LYS A 27 5.95 13.74 -16.36
N ASN A 28 6.12 14.61 -17.36
CA ASN A 28 7.39 15.25 -17.73
C ASN A 28 8.39 15.40 -16.55
N THR A 29 8.06 16.24 -15.56
CA THR A 29 8.91 16.48 -14.39
C THR A 29 8.31 15.96 -13.08
N LYS A 30 7.31 15.08 -13.12
CA LYS A 30 6.56 14.64 -11.93
C LYS A 30 6.27 13.15 -12.00
N LYS A 31 6.37 12.46 -10.87
CA LYS A 31 5.94 11.06 -10.73
C LYS A 31 4.97 10.97 -9.56
N PHE A 32 3.92 10.20 -9.73
CA PHE A 32 2.93 9.92 -8.69
C PHE A 32 2.90 8.42 -8.46
N VAL A 33 3.09 8.00 -7.22
CA VAL A 33 3.10 6.59 -6.83
C VAL A 33 1.96 6.38 -5.85
N PHE A 34 1.12 5.38 -6.11
CA PHE A 34 0.06 4.94 -5.23
C PHE A 34 0.26 3.47 -4.91
N LYS A 35 0.36 3.12 -3.63
CA LYS A 35 0.61 1.75 -3.15
C LYS A 35 -0.40 1.37 -2.09
N VAL A 36 -0.88 0.14 -2.17
CA VAL A 36 -1.67 -0.50 -1.13
C VAL A 36 -0.94 -1.75 -0.69
N GLN A 37 -0.72 -1.87 0.61
CA GLN A 37 0.01 -2.98 1.21
C GLN A 37 -0.79 -3.59 2.35
N GLN A 38 -0.78 -4.91 2.46
CA GLN A 38 -1.12 -5.59 3.70
C GLN A 38 0.16 -5.78 4.51
N LEU A 39 0.16 -5.29 5.74
CA LEU A 39 1.28 -5.41 6.67
C LEU A 39 1.29 -6.80 7.34
N SER A 40 2.41 -7.11 8.00
CA SER A 40 2.61 -8.40 8.67
C SER A 40 1.65 -8.66 9.83
N ASP A 41 1.15 -7.59 10.45
CA ASP A 41 0.13 -7.62 11.49
C ASP A 41 -1.30 -7.79 10.95
N GLY A 42 -1.47 -7.84 9.62
CA GLY A 42 -2.76 -7.98 8.95
C GLY A 42 -3.47 -6.66 8.67
N THR A 43 -2.96 -5.53 9.17
CA THR A 43 -3.47 -4.19 8.85
C THR A 43 -3.10 -3.79 7.43
N TYR A 44 -3.70 -2.71 6.94
CA TYR A 44 -3.50 -2.21 5.58
C TYR A 44 -2.89 -0.82 5.59
N LEU A 45 -1.93 -0.59 4.72
CA LEU A 45 -1.27 0.70 4.52
C LEU A 45 -1.47 1.16 3.09
N VAL A 46 -2.05 2.34 2.93
CA VAL A 46 -2.16 3.04 1.65
C VAL A 46 -1.18 4.20 1.65
N ILE A 47 -0.33 4.26 0.63
CA ILE A 47 0.71 5.29 0.47
C ILE A 47 0.45 6.00 -0.85
N GLN A 48 0.39 7.34 -0.82
CA GLN A 48 0.36 8.17 -2.00
C GLN A 48 1.51 9.16 -1.96
N GLN A 49 2.38 9.11 -2.97
CA GLN A 49 3.55 9.95 -3.09
C GLN A 49 3.48 10.82 -4.35
N SER A 50 3.96 12.05 -4.23
CA SER A 50 4.34 12.86 -5.38
C SER A 50 5.83 13.11 -5.36
N LEU A 51 6.49 12.92 -6.49
CA LEU A 51 7.93 13.08 -6.66
C LEU A 51 8.19 14.06 -7.79
N ARG A 52 9.25 14.85 -7.64
CA ARG A 52 9.84 15.66 -8.71
C ARG A 52 10.83 14.77 -9.45
N ARG A 53 10.68 14.69 -10.76
CA ARG A 53 11.67 14.06 -11.65
C ARG A 53 12.61 15.11 -12.21
N PHE A 54 13.90 14.86 -12.09
CA PHE A 54 14.95 15.70 -12.65
C PHE A 54 15.48 15.11 -13.96
N PRO A 55 16.07 15.95 -14.85
CA PRO A 55 16.63 15.49 -16.12
C PRO A 55 17.74 14.44 -15.98
N ASP A 56 18.40 14.38 -14.83
CA ASP A 56 19.41 13.37 -14.51
C ASP A 56 18.80 12.01 -14.08
N GLY A 57 17.48 11.86 -14.19
CA GLY A 57 16.75 10.63 -13.85
C GLY A 57 16.47 10.46 -12.36
N LYS A 58 16.89 11.39 -11.50
CA LYS A 58 16.60 11.32 -10.07
C LYS A 58 15.16 11.71 -9.78
N ASP A 59 14.50 10.91 -8.95
CA ASP A 59 13.20 11.23 -8.38
C ASP A 59 13.39 11.71 -6.93
N VAL A 60 12.87 12.89 -6.59
CA VAL A 60 12.90 13.45 -5.22
C VAL A 60 11.48 13.55 -4.69
N LEU A 61 11.22 12.92 -3.55
CA LEU A 61 9.93 12.98 -2.86
C LEU A 61 9.58 14.44 -2.54
N GLN A 62 8.40 14.88 -2.98
CA GLN A 62 7.86 16.22 -2.71
C GLN A 62 6.78 16.17 -1.63
N SER A 63 5.93 15.14 -1.66
CA SER A 63 4.90 14.94 -0.66
C SER A 63 4.58 13.46 -0.50
N GLU A 64 4.22 13.06 0.70
CA GLU A 64 3.72 11.72 1.01
C GLU A 64 2.47 11.84 1.89
N LYS A 65 1.45 11.03 1.57
CA LYS A 65 0.31 10.77 2.43
C LYS A 65 0.24 9.28 2.71
N LYS A 66 -0.05 8.94 3.97
CA LYS A 66 -0.20 7.57 4.43
C LYS A 66 -1.51 7.44 5.18
N TRP A 67 -2.22 6.35 4.93
CA TRP A 67 -3.40 5.96 5.68
C TRP A 67 -3.27 4.52 6.10
N GLN A 68 -3.51 4.25 7.38
CA GLN A 68 -3.50 2.89 7.91
C GLN A 68 -4.91 2.50 8.33
N TYR A 69 -5.31 1.28 8.00
CA TYR A 69 -6.64 0.74 8.26
C TYR A 69 -6.52 -0.62 8.93
N ALA A 70 -7.38 -0.89 9.92
CA ALA A 70 -7.34 -2.18 10.62
C ALA A 70 -7.96 -3.30 9.78
N THR A 71 -8.95 -2.97 8.94
CA THR A 71 -9.71 -3.97 8.17
C THR A 71 -9.85 -3.58 6.69
N LEU A 72 -10.14 -4.57 5.83
CA LEU A 72 -10.45 -4.34 4.41
C LEU A 72 -11.66 -3.44 4.22
N LYS A 73 -12.67 -3.57 5.10
CA LYS A 73 -13.89 -2.77 5.05
C LYS A 73 -13.60 -1.30 5.33
N GLU A 74 -12.80 -1.01 6.37
CA GLU A 74 -12.34 0.35 6.66
C GLU A 74 -11.51 0.92 5.52
N MET A 75 -10.59 0.13 4.97
CA MET A 75 -9.77 0.58 3.84
C MET A 75 -10.64 0.93 2.64
N ARG A 76 -11.67 0.15 2.31
CA ARG A 76 -12.57 0.45 1.18
C ARG A 76 -13.24 1.82 1.30
N GLU A 77 -13.56 2.23 2.52
CA GLU A 77 -14.21 3.50 2.79
C GLU A 77 -13.24 4.66 3.07
N GLY A 78 -11.94 4.38 3.02
CA GLY A 78 -10.87 5.29 3.41
C GLY A 78 -10.75 6.57 2.58
N ASP A 79 -10.14 7.59 3.17
CA ASP A 79 -10.00 8.95 2.60
C ASP A 79 -9.27 9.01 1.25
N PHE A 80 -8.43 8.01 0.94
CA PHE A 80 -7.71 7.94 -0.33
C PHE A 80 -8.64 7.82 -1.54
N LYS A 81 -9.92 7.42 -1.36
CA LYS A 81 -10.93 7.25 -2.41
C LYS A 81 -11.25 8.52 -3.20
N SER A 82 -10.93 9.67 -2.64
CA SER A 82 -11.06 10.97 -3.33
C SER A 82 -10.05 11.14 -4.47
N SER A 83 -8.90 10.44 -4.41
CA SER A 83 -7.86 10.52 -5.43
C SER A 83 -8.18 9.67 -6.66
N ARG A 84 -7.66 10.05 -7.84
CA ARG A 84 -7.82 9.26 -9.07
C ARG A 84 -7.28 7.83 -8.92
N GLN A 85 -6.08 7.68 -8.36
CA GLN A 85 -5.43 6.37 -8.19
C GLN A 85 -6.16 5.54 -7.12
N GLY A 86 -6.72 6.20 -6.10
CA GLY A 86 -7.60 5.55 -5.14
C GLY A 86 -8.86 4.96 -5.77
N LYS A 87 -9.50 5.69 -6.70
CA LYS A 87 -10.64 5.16 -7.46
C LYS A 87 -10.26 3.95 -8.33
N LEU A 88 -9.11 4.01 -9.01
CA LEU A 88 -8.60 2.87 -9.78
C LEU A 88 -8.42 1.62 -8.91
N PHE A 89 -7.89 1.79 -7.69
CA PHE A 89 -7.78 0.69 -6.75
C PHE A 89 -9.15 0.15 -6.31
N LEU A 90 -10.16 1.00 -6.09
CA LEU A 90 -11.51 0.55 -5.70
C LEU A 90 -12.23 -0.23 -6.81
N ASP A 91 -11.88 0.02 -8.06
CA ASP A 91 -12.39 -0.68 -9.24
C ASP A 91 -11.56 -1.92 -9.63
N ASP A 92 -10.45 -2.18 -8.93
CA ASP A 92 -9.52 -3.28 -9.23
C ASP A 92 -10.13 -4.67 -8.92
N GLN A 93 -9.70 -5.67 -9.69
CA GLN A 93 -10.13 -7.07 -9.53
C GLN A 93 -9.79 -7.66 -8.15
N PHE A 94 -8.82 -7.07 -7.44
CA PHE A 94 -8.50 -7.36 -6.05
C PHE A 94 -9.74 -7.52 -5.15
N TRP A 95 -10.79 -6.73 -5.39
CA TRP A 95 -11.98 -6.71 -4.54
C TRP A 95 -12.98 -7.84 -4.80
N ILE A 96 -12.84 -8.61 -5.88
CA ILE A 96 -13.78 -9.69 -6.21
C ILE A 96 -13.73 -10.76 -5.10
N GLY A 97 -14.89 -10.99 -4.47
CA GLY A 97 -15.05 -11.98 -3.40
C GLY A 97 -14.40 -11.62 -2.06
N LYS A 98 -13.95 -10.38 -1.84
CA LYS A 98 -13.29 -9.96 -0.59
C LYS A 98 -14.22 -9.33 0.45
N LEU A 99 -15.45 -9.00 0.06
CA LEU A 99 -16.41 -8.26 0.90
C LEU A 99 -17.79 -8.94 0.95
N ALA A 100 -17.86 -10.18 0.45
CA ALA A 100 -19.02 -11.03 0.55
C ALA A 100 -19.16 -11.59 1.96
#